data_AF-A0A0L6J1G0-F1
#
_entry.id   AF-A0A0L6J1G0-F1
#
_cell.length_a   1.000
_cell.length_b   1.000
_cell.length_c   1.000
_cell.angle_alpha   90.00
_cell.angle_beta   90.00
_cell.angle_gamma   90.00
#
_symmetry.space_group_name_H-M   'P 1'
#
loop_
_entity.id
_entity.type
_entity.pdbx_description
1 polymer ?
#
loop_
_entity_poly.entity_id
_entity_poly.type
_entity_poly.pdbx_seq_one_letter_code
_entity_poly.pdbx_strand_id
1 'polypeptide(L)'
;MPATPEDVRARIARASRAAAEAAAAFEHDSRAALTRLKARSRKERFAALEDGAPQLLPEHRRELLLSIRDQSDEAEPSARPAPGHASRIEVWRGRLPFRGRRLTRDALLALCLVLALVVAYRRTPTSWVEVRSDRDVTAAWVMPDGGPAGDRLVAGRGYALMRVTDGVAELRDWQSGTGYAVAHVPVDWVRTRPGPASH
;
A
#
# COMPACT_ATOMS: atom_id res chain seq x y z
N MET A 1 -21.40 -59.16 -18.44
CA MET A 1 -22.62 -58.34 -18.36
C MET A 1 -22.22 -56.89 -18.10
N PRO A 2 -22.74 -55.90 -18.86
CA PRO A 2 -22.49 -54.49 -18.56
C PRO A 2 -23.23 -54.09 -17.28
N ALA A 3 -22.59 -53.25 -16.44
CA ALA A 3 -23.17 -52.77 -15.20
C ALA A 3 -24.46 -51.99 -15.48
N THR A 4 -25.52 -52.28 -14.72
CA THR A 4 -26.78 -51.58 -14.88
C THR A 4 -26.66 -50.14 -14.35
N PRO A 5 -27.49 -49.20 -14.83
CA PRO A 5 -27.51 -47.83 -14.29
C PRO A 5 -27.74 -47.77 -12.76
N GLU A 6 -28.43 -48.77 -12.20
CA GLU A 6 -28.65 -48.89 -10.76
C GLU A 6 -27.36 -49.27 -10.00
N ASP A 7 -26.54 -50.17 -10.57
CA ASP A 7 -25.24 -50.55 -9.99
C ASP A 7 -24.29 -49.35 -9.90
N VAL A 8 -24.30 -48.47 -10.91
CA VAL A 8 -23.50 -47.24 -10.93
C VAL A 8 -23.96 -46.27 -9.85
N ARG A 9 -25.28 -46.06 -9.70
CA ARG A 9 -25.84 -45.19 -8.65
C ARG A 9 -25.54 -45.74 -7.25
N ALA A 10 -25.70 -47.04 -7.04
CA ALA A 10 -25.37 -47.69 -5.77
C ALA A 10 -23.87 -47.61 -5.43
N ARG A 11 -22.99 -47.63 -6.45
CA ARG A 11 -21.55 -47.43 -6.25
C ARG A 11 -21.21 -45.99 -5.88
N ILE A 12 -21.81 -45.00 -6.56
CA ILE A 12 -21.61 -43.58 -6.24
C ILE A 12 -22.10 -43.27 -4.82
N ALA A 13 -23.29 -43.77 -4.44
CA ALA A 13 -23.83 -43.57 -3.09
C ALA A 13 -23.02 -44.25 -1.98
N ARG A 14 -22.30 -45.34 -2.29
CA ARG A 14 -21.35 -45.95 -1.36
C ARG A 14 -20.06 -45.13 -1.26
N ALA A 15 -19.52 -44.67 -2.39
CA ALA A 15 -18.34 -43.82 -2.41
C ALA A 15 -18.57 -42.47 -1.69
N SER A 16 -19.74 -41.86 -1.87
CA SER A 16 -20.09 -40.60 -1.18
C SER A 16 -20.20 -40.77 0.33
N ARG A 17 -20.78 -41.89 0.80
CA ARG A 17 -20.85 -42.21 2.24
C ARG A 17 -19.47 -42.46 2.83
N ALA A 18 -18.65 -43.26 2.16
CA ALA A 18 -17.26 -43.50 2.59
C ALA A 18 -16.43 -42.20 2.63
N ALA A 19 -16.63 -41.30 1.65
CA ALA A 19 -15.98 -40.00 1.65
C ALA A 19 -16.45 -39.10 2.81
N ALA A 20 -17.75 -39.11 3.12
CA ALA A 20 -18.30 -38.36 4.25
C ALA A 20 -17.79 -38.88 5.60
N GLU A 21 -17.70 -40.20 5.77
CA GLU A 21 -17.15 -40.84 6.96
C GLU A 21 -15.65 -40.51 7.13
N ALA A 22 -14.87 -40.56 6.05
CA ALA A 22 -13.46 -40.18 6.07
C ALA A 22 -13.25 -38.70 6.41
N ALA A 23 -14.10 -37.81 5.88
CA ALA A 23 -14.05 -36.37 6.20
C ALA A 23 -14.37 -36.11 7.68
N ALA A 24 -15.39 -36.78 8.23
CA ALA A 24 -15.77 -36.66 9.63
C ALA A 24 -14.65 -37.17 10.57
N ALA A 25 -14.00 -38.28 10.21
CA ALA A 25 -12.85 -38.79 10.96
C ALA A 25 -11.69 -37.80 10.95
N PHE A 26 -11.36 -37.22 9.79
CA PHE A 26 -10.30 -36.22 9.68
C PHE A 26 -10.59 -34.94 10.49
N GLU A 27 -11.85 -34.50 10.50
CA GLU A 27 -12.27 -33.36 11.32
C GLU A 27 -12.08 -33.64 12.81
N HIS A 28 -12.50 -34.82 13.27
CA HIS A 28 -12.34 -35.24 14.65
C HIS A 28 -10.85 -35.32 15.05
N ASP A 29 -10.02 -35.93 14.20
CA ASP A 29 -8.57 -36.03 14.42
C ASP A 29 -7.91 -34.65 14.43
N SER A 30 -8.31 -33.77 13.52
CA SER A 30 -7.83 -32.40 13.47
C SER A 30 -8.20 -31.62 14.75
N ARG A 31 -9.39 -31.82 15.30
CA ARG A 31 -9.83 -31.17 16.54
C ARG A 31 -9.10 -31.72 17.76
N ALA A 32 -8.84 -33.03 17.80
CA ALA A 32 -8.02 -33.65 18.83
C ALA A 32 -6.58 -33.15 18.79
N ALA A 33 -5.98 -33.05 17.60
CA ALA A 33 -4.65 -32.50 17.40
C ALA A 33 -4.56 -31.03 17.86
N LEU A 34 -5.56 -30.20 17.51
CA LEU A 34 -5.66 -28.82 17.98
C LEU A 34 -5.67 -28.73 19.52
N THR A 35 -6.47 -29.56 20.17
CA THR A 35 -6.59 -29.57 21.64
C THR A 35 -5.25 -29.93 22.30
N ARG A 36 -4.54 -30.95 21.79
CA ARG A 36 -3.21 -31.33 22.28
C ARG A 36 -2.19 -30.21 22.09
N LEU A 37 -2.22 -29.51 20.96
CA LEU A 37 -1.33 -28.39 20.68
C LEU A 37 -1.62 -27.18 21.57
N LYS A 38 -2.90 -26.86 21.82
CA LYS A 38 -3.28 -25.79 22.75
C LYS A 38 -2.78 -26.00 24.18
N ALA A 39 -2.65 -27.25 24.62
CA ALA A 39 -2.12 -27.60 25.93
C ALA A 39 -0.59 -27.48 26.04
N ARG A 40 0.13 -27.33 24.91
CA ARG A 40 1.60 -27.26 24.86
C ARG A 40 2.14 -25.84 25.00
N SER A 41 3.45 -25.77 25.21
CA SER A 41 4.18 -24.50 25.29
C SER A 41 4.01 -23.67 24.01
N ARG A 42 4.13 -22.34 24.13
CA ARG A 42 3.98 -21.42 22.99
C ARG A 42 4.97 -21.73 21.85
N LYS A 43 6.20 -22.10 22.19
CA LYS A 43 7.25 -22.44 21.22
C LYS A 43 6.86 -23.65 20.39
N GLU A 44 6.30 -24.69 21.03
CA GLU A 44 5.84 -25.90 20.34
C GLU A 44 4.63 -25.64 19.44
N ARG A 45 3.73 -24.73 19.85
CA ARG A 45 2.59 -24.32 19.01
C ARG A 45 3.03 -23.59 17.74
N PHE A 46 4.02 -22.70 17.85
CA PHE A 46 4.62 -22.03 16.69
C PHE A 46 5.37 -22.99 15.78
N ALA A 47 6.19 -23.87 16.36
CA ALA A 47 6.91 -24.89 15.58
C ALA A 47 5.93 -25.78 14.79
N ALA A 48 4.84 -26.21 15.41
CA ALA A 48 3.81 -26.98 14.73
C ALA A 48 3.17 -26.24 13.54
N LEU A 49 3.03 -24.92 13.62
CA LEU A 49 2.52 -24.09 12.51
C LEU A 49 3.55 -23.89 11.39
N GLU A 50 4.84 -23.76 11.74
CA GLU A 50 5.95 -23.62 10.80
C GLU A 50 6.18 -24.91 10.00
N ASP A 51 6.07 -26.06 10.66
CA ASP A 51 6.10 -27.39 10.04
C ASP A 51 4.80 -27.71 9.24
N GLY A 52 3.95 -26.71 9.03
CA GLY A 52 2.76 -26.78 8.18
C GLY A 52 1.55 -27.47 8.81
N ALA A 53 1.63 -27.90 10.08
CA ALA A 53 0.60 -28.64 10.81
C ALA A 53 -0.26 -29.53 9.87
N PRO A 54 0.34 -30.53 9.19
CA PRO A 54 -0.32 -31.25 8.10
C PRO A 54 -1.60 -32.00 8.52
N GLN A 55 -1.77 -32.18 9.83
CA GLN A 55 -2.88 -32.88 10.47
C GLN A 55 -4.04 -31.94 10.83
N LEU A 56 -3.91 -30.63 10.60
CA LEU A 56 -4.93 -29.64 10.92
C LEU A 56 -5.67 -29.15 9.68
N LEU A 57 -7.00 -29.15 9.77
CA LEU A 57 -7.86 -28.38 8.87
C LEU A 57 -7.52 -26.88 8.92
N PRO A 58 -7.75 -26.14 7.82
CA PRO A 58 -7.48 -24.70 7.76
C PRO A 58 -8.15 -23.90 8.88
N GLU A 59 -9.37 -24.28 9.27
CA GLU A 59 -10.14 -23.63 10.34
C GLU A 59 -9.47 -23.81 11.70
N HIS A 60 -9.11 -25.04 12.05
CA HIS A 60 -8.39 -25.37 13.28
C HIS A 60 -6.99 -24.74 13.33
N ARG A 61 -6.33 -24.54 12.18
CA ARG A 61 -5.07 -23.80 12.10
C ARG A 61 -5.24 -22.33 12.47
N ARG A 62 -6.31 -21.69 11.99
CA ARG A 62 -6.66 -20.31 12.37
C ARG A 62 -6.94 -20.21 13.87
N GLU A 63 -7.64 -21.17 14.42
CA GLU A 63 -7.94 -21.21 15.86
C GLU A 63 -6.67 -21.37 16.72
N LEU A 64 -5.70 -22.18 16.26
CA LEU A 64 -4.39 -22.29 16.91
C LEU A 64 -3.64 -20.95 16.89
N LEU A 65 -3.65 -20.23 15.76
CA LEU A 65 -3.04 -18.91 15.63
C LEU A 65 -3.65 -17.88 16.57
N LEU A 66 -4.99 -17.87 16.72
CA LEU A 66 -5.68 -16.98 17.65
C LEU A 66 -5.30 -17.26 19.10
N SER A 67 -5.20 -18.53 19.50
CA SER A 67 -4.77 -18.91 20.86
C SER A 67 -3.37 -18.44 21.25
N ILE A 68 -2.50 -18.23 20.27
CA ILE A 68 -1.15 -17.70 20.48
C ILE A 68 -1.21 -16.17 20.63
N ARG A 69 -2.13 -15.51 19.91
CA ARG A 69 -2.35 -14.07 19.97
C ARG A 69 -2.97 -13.65 21.31
N ASP A 70 -4.00 -14.33 21.78
CA ASP A 70 -4.71 -13.94 23.01
C ASP A 70 -3.82 -14.06 24.27
N GLN A 71 -2.97 -15.09 24.34
CA GLN A 71 -1.95 -15.17 25.40
C GLN A 71 -0.84 -14.12 25.29
N SER A 72 -0.70 -13.45 24.15
CA SER A 72 0.25 -12.33 24.02
C SER A 72 -0.28 -11.07 24.70
N ASP A 73 -1.60 -10.92 24.82
CA ASP A 73 -2.24 -9.81 25.54
C ASP A 73 -2.27 -10.08 27.06
N GLU A 74 -2.40 -11.34 27.48
CA GLU A 74 -2.40 -11.74 28.90
C GLU A 74 -0.97 -11.88 29.49
N ALA A 75 0.03 -12.01 28.63
CA ALA A 75 1.45 -12.01 28.98
C ALA A 75 2.14 -10.66 28.65
N GLU A 76 1.43 -9.53 28.72
CA GLU A 76 2.13 -8.29 29.08
C GLU A 76 2.66 -8.49 30.50
N PRO A 77 3.99 -8.50 30.73
CA PRO A 77 4.49 -8.49 32.09
C PRO A 77 4.08 -7.13 32.67
N SER A 78 3.07 -7.16 33.55
CA SER A 78 2.86 -6.10 34.54
C SER A 78 4.23 -5.84 35.16
N ALA A 79 4.82 -4.72 34.77
CA ALA A 79 6.18 -4.37 35.08
C ALA A 79 6.30 -4.27 36.59
N ARG A 80 6.80 -5.32 37.25
CA ARG A 80 7.29 -5.18 38.62
C ARG A 80 8.39 -4.11 38.56
N PRO A 81 8.26 -3.00 39.29
CA PRO A 81 9.34 -2.03 39.35
C PRO A 81 10.51 -2.73 40.06
N ALA A 82 11.58 -3.00 39.32
CA ALA A 82 12.83 -3.45 39.91
C ALA A 82 13.35 -2.32 40.84
N PRO A 83 13.73 -2.62 42.09
CA PRO A 83 14.34 -1.62 42.95
C PRO A 83 15.79 -1.45 42.49
N GLY A 84 16.07 -0.33 41.84
CA GLY A 84 17.43 0.00 41.42
C GLY A 84 17.42 1.06 40.34
N HIS A 85 18.12 2.16 40.58
CA HIS A 85 18.21 3.36 39.73
C HIS A 85 18.76 3.08 38.33
N ALA A 86 17.96 2.51 37.42
CA ALA A 86 18.27 2.53 36.00
C ALA A 86 17.87 3.90 35.45
N SER A 87 18.84 4.66 34.94
CA SER A 87 18.56 5.97 34.35
C SER A 87 17.66 5.81 33.11
N ARG A 88 16.87 6.84 32.76
CA ARG A 88 16.00 6.84 31.56
C ARG A 88 16.71 6.38 30.28
N ILE A 89 18.03 6.55 30.22
CA ILE A 89 18.89 6.19 29.09
C ILE A 89 19.11 4.67 29.00
N GLU A 90 19.23 3.96 30.13
CA GLU A 90 19.37 2.49 30.15
C GLU A 90 18.06 1.79 29.81
N VAL A 91 16.92 2.32 30.26
CA VAL A 91 15.60 1.84 29.85
C VAL A 91 15.38 2.04 28.34
N TRP A 92 15.90 3.13 27.77
CA TRP A 92 15.86 3.40 26.34
C TRP A 92 16.77 2.45 25.54
N ARG A 93 17.99 2.20 26.03
CA ARG A 93 18.94 1.22 25.45
C ARG A 93 18.46 -0.22 25.55
N GLY A 94 17.81 -0.62 26.63
CA GLY A 94 17.22 -1.96 26.78
C GLY A 94 16.03 -2.23 25.84
N ARG A 95 15.33 -1.17 25.38
CA ARG A 95 14.18 -1.26 24.46
C ARG A 95 14.54 -1.05 22.97
N LEU A 96 15.78 -0.67 22.66
CA LEU A 96 16.28 -0.45 21.30
C LEU A 96 16.20 -1.67 20.37
N PRO A 97 16.54 -2.92 20.79
CA PRO A 97 16.59 -4.03 19.83
C PRO A 97 15.20 -4.43 19.29
N PHE A 98 14.13 -4.14 20.01
CA PHE A 98 12.75 -4.48 19.60
C PHE A 98 12.01 -3.33 18.87
N ARG A 99 12.52 -2.09 18.94
CA ARG A 99 11.92 -0.93 18.24
C ARG A 99 12.63 -0.56 16.94
N GLY A 100 13.83 -1.08 16.68
CA GLY A 100 14.60 -0.78 15.46
C GLY A 100 13.80 -1.00 14.16
N ARG A 101 13.08 -2.13 14.03
CA ARG A 101 12.26 -2.43 12.85
C ARG A 101 11.04 -1.51 12.67
N ARG A 102 10.44 -1.03 13.76
CA ARG A 102 9.31 -0.08 13.67
C ARG A 102 9.81 1.32 13.32
N LEU A 103 10.91 1.75 13.93
CA LEU A 103 11.53 3.03 13.63
C LEU A 103 11.97 3.13 12.16
N THR A 104 12.58 2.06 11.61
CA THR A 104 13.00 2.06 10.21
C THR A 104 11.81 2.06 9.26
N ARG A 105 10.74 1.32 9.57
CA ARG A 105 9.50 1.33 8.77
C ARG A 105 8.83 2.70 8.77
N ASP A 106 8.68 3.31 9.94
CA ASP A 106 8.01 4.61 10.06
C ASP A 106 8.86 5.73 9.43
N ALA A 107 10.19 5.65 9.56
CA ALA A 107 11.10 6.56 8.87
C ALA A 107 11.03 6.39 7.34
N LEU A 108 10.94 5.16 6.83
CA LEU A 108 10.79 4.91 5.40
C LEU A 108 9.44 5.43 4.89
N LEU A 109 8.35 5.20 5.62
CA LEU A 109 7.02 5.72 5.27
C LEU A 109 7.00 7.25 5.28
N ALA A 110 7.60 7.88 6.29
CA ALA A 110 7.75 9.33 6.34
C ALA A 110 8.54 9.85 5.13
N LEU A 111 9.65 9.19 4.78
CA LEU A 111 10.45 9.54 3.61
C LEU A 111 9.62 9.41 2.32
N CYS A 112 8.87 8.32 2.15
CA CYS A 112 7.98 8.13 0.99
C CYS A 112 6.90 9.22 0.92
N LEU A 113 6.31 9.61 2.05
CA LEU A 113 5.32 10.68 2.12
C LEU A 113 5.93 12.03 1.74
N VAL A 114 7.13 12.35 2.24
CA VAL A 114 7.83 13.59 1.86
C VAL A 114 8.14 13.59 0.37
N LEU A 115 8.66 12.49 -0.17
CA LEU A 115 8.93 12.37 -1.61
C LEU A 115 7.65 12.53 -2.44
N ALA A 116 6.57 11.88 -2.04
CA ALA A 116 5.28 12.01 -2.71
C ALA A 116 4.76 13.47 -2.66
N LEU A 117 4.88 14.14 -1.52
CA LEU A 117 4.49 15.54 -1.35
C LEU A 117 5.34 16.46 -2.24
N VAL A 118 6.65 16.23 -2.31
CA VAL A 118 7.57 16.99 -3.18
C VAL A 118 7.21 16.77 -4.65
N VAL A 119 6.95 15.53 -5.06
CA VAL A 119 6.54 15.21 -6.44
C VAL A 119 5.20 15.86 -6.78
N ALA A 120 4.22 15.79 -5.88
CA ALA A 120 2.93 16.44 -6.04
C ALA A 120 3.12 17.96 -6.17
N TYR A 121 3.84 18.57 -5.24
CA TYR A 121 4.13 20.01 -5.27
C TYR A 121 4.83 20.46 -6.57
N ARG A 122 5.70 19.62 -7.15
CA ARG A 122 6.37 19.89 -8.43
C ARG A 122 5.51 19.65 -9.68
N ARG A 123 4.43 18.88 -9.56
CA ARG A 123 3.57 18.51 -10.70
C ARG A 123 2.21 19.21 -10.69
N THR A 124 1.77 19.72 -9.56
CA THR A 124 0.50 20.43 -9.44
C THR A 124 0.62 21.84 -10.02
N PRO A 125 -0.23 22.21 -11.00
CA PRO A 125 -0.29 23.58 -11.49
C PRO A 125 -0.88 24.51 -10.42
N THR A 126 -0.37 25.74 -10.34
CA THR A 126 -0.87 26.76 -9.40
C THR A 126 -2.16 27.42 -9.90
N SER A 127 -2.27 27.68 -11.20
CA SER A 127 -3.47 28.26 -11.81
C SER A 127 -3.50 28.04 -13.32
N TRP A 128 -4.61 28.40 -13.95
CA TRP A 128 -4.72 28.48 -15.41
C TRP A 128 -4.55 29.94 -15.85
N VAL A 129 -3.66 30.16 -16.82
CA VAL A 129 -3.34 31.49 -17.34
C VAL A 129 -3.53 31.54 -18.85
N GLU A 130 -3.77 32.73 -19.37
CA GLU A 130 -3.85 33.01 -20.79
C GLU A 130 -2.85 34.11 -21.16
N VAL A 131 -2.50 34.16 -22.43
CA VAL A 131 -1.70 35.27 -22.98
C VAL A 131 -2.52 36.57 -22.87
N ARG A 132 -1.87 37.64 -22.43
CA ARG A 132 -2.49 38.97 -22.29
C ARG A 132 -2.74 39.66 -23.64
N SER A 133 -1.94 39.33 -24.65
CA SER A 133 -2.07 39.79 -26.03
C SER A 133 -3.24 39.12 -26.75
N ASP A 134 -3.91 39.88 -27.62
CA ASP A 134 -4.96 39.37 -28.52
C ASP A 134 -4.40 38.65 -29.76
N ARG A 135 -3.07 38.58 -29.86
CA ARG A 135 -2.33 37.86 -30.92
C ARG A 135 -1.37 36.86 -30.33
N ASP A 136 -1.09 35.82 -31.11
CA ASP A 136 -0.09 34.82 -30.78
C ASP A 136 1.27 35.48 -30.50
N VAL A 137 1.96 35.00 -29.46
CA VAL A 137 3.25 35.52 -29.01
C VAL A 137 4.30 34.44 -29.18
N THR A 138 5.47 34.78 -29.73
CA THR A 138 6.57 33.83 -29.89
C THR A 138 7.10 33.38 -28.54
N ALA A 139 7.15 32.07 -28.30
CA ALA A 139 7.70 31.46 -27.10
C ALA A 139 8.27 30.07 -27.41
N ALA A 140 9.47 29.79 -26.91
CA ALA A 140 10.09 28.48 -27.09
C ALA A 140 9.48 27.46 -26.12
N TRP A 141 8.79 26.47 -26.67
CA TRP A 141 8.35 25.30 -25.92
C TRP A 141 9.42 24.22 -26.00
N VAL A 142 9.85 23.73 -24.84
CA VAL A 142 10.91 22.72 -24.72
C VAL A 142 10.33 21.47 -24.06
N MET A 143 10.55 20.33 -24.68
CA MET A 143 10.20 19.01 -24.14
C MET A 143 11.16 18.59 -23.02
N PRO A 144 10.83 17.60 -22.18
CA PRO A 144 11.71 17.12 -21.11
C PRO A 144 13.05 16.55 -21.59
N ASP A 145 13.12 16.10 -22.85
CA ASP A 145 14.33 15.63 -23.52
C ASP A 145 15.17 16.76 -24.14
N GLY A 146 14.72 18.02 -24.00
CA GLY A 146 15.37 19.20 -24.56
C GLY A 146 14.97 19.53 -26.01
N GLY A 147 14.11 18.72 -26.63
CA GLY A 147 13.63 18.96 -27.99
C GLY A 147 12.66 20.16 -28.08
N PRO A 148 12.61 20.87 -29.22
CA PRO A 148 11.60 21.89 -29.44
C PRO A 148 10.22 21.25 -29.65
N ALA A 149 9.19 21.76 -28.97
CA ALA A 149 7.80 21.32 -29.11
C ALA A 149 6.92 22.32 -29.89
N GLY A 150 7.35 23.58 -29.98
CA GLY A 150 6.58 24.66 -30.56
C GLY A 150 7.24 26.01 -30.33
N ASP A 151 6.76 27.02 -31.06
CA ASP A 151 7.38 28.34 -31.15
C ASP A 151 6.47 29.50 -30.73
N ARG A 152 5.24 29.21 -30.26
CA ARG A 152 4.25 30.24 -29.96
C ARG A 152 3.34 29.89 -28.80
N LEU A 153 2.83 30.93 -28.15
CA LEU A 153 1.66 30.92 -27.28
C LEU A 153 0.47 31.42 -28.10
N VAL A 154 -0.63 30.66 -28.08
CA VAL A 154 -1.85 30.96 -28.82
C VAL A 154 -2.73 31.90 -27.98
N ALA A 155 -3.17 33.00 -28.59
CA ALA A 155 -4.07 33.94 -27.91
C ALA A 155 -5.40 33.27 -27.52
N GLY A 156 -5.91 33.57 -26.32
CA GLY A 156 -7.15 32.99 -25.78
C GLY A 156 -7.08 31.51 -25.38
N ARG A 157 -5.93 30.85 -25.53
CA ARG A 157 -5.72 29.48 -25.03
C ARG A 157 -5.25 29.51 -23.58
N GLY A 158 -5.85 28.64 -22.76
CA GLY A 158 -5.43 28.41 -21.38
C GLY A 158 -4.22 27.50 -21.28
N TYR A 159 -3.25 27.91 -20.48
CA TYR A 159 -2.02 27.18 -20.16
C TYR A 159 -1.92 26.95 -18.65
N ALA A 160 -1.31 25.83 -18.25
CA ALA A 160 -1.11 25.53 -16.84
C ALA A 160 0.11 26.32 -16.33
N LEU A 161 -0.12 27.25 -15.40
CA LEU A 161 0.97 27.93 -14.70
C LEU A 161 1.52 26.99 -13.62
N MET A 162 2.81 26.71 -13.68
CA MET A 162 3.49 25.87 -12.69
C MET A 162 4.04 26.73 -11.55
N ARG A 163 4.87 27.72 -11.91
CA ARG A 163 5.60 28.58 -10.97
C ARG A 163 5.91 29.94 -11.58
N VAL A 164 6.20 30.90 -10.71
CA VAL A 164 6.79 32.18 -11.07
C VAL A 164 8.08 32.34 -10.26
N THR A 165 9.19 32.55 -10.95
CA THR A 165 10.53 32.72 -10.34
C THR A 165 11.19 33.90 -11.02
N ASP A 166 11.65 34.90 -10.25
CA ASP A 166 12.36 36.08 -10.76
C ASP A 166 11.64 36.80 -11.93
N GLY A 167 10.30 36.89 -11.86
CA GLY A 167 9.48 37.52 -12.91
C GLY A 167 9.26 36.67 -14.16
N VAL A 168 9.70 35.41 -14.16
CA VAL A 168 9.49 34.45 -15.24
C VAL A 168 8.46 33.40 -14.82
N ALA A 169 7.41 33.25 -15.62
CA ALA A 169 6.40 32.22 -15.48
C ALA A 169 6.82 30.93 -16.21
N GLU A 170 6.81 29.80 -15.50
CA GLU A 170 6.93 28.46 -16.07
C GLU A 170 5.54 27.96 -16.45
N LEU A 171 5.28 27.82 -17.75
CA LEU A 171 4.04 27.28 -18.30
C LEU A 171 4.23 25.83 -18.73
N ARG A 172 3.18 25.02 -18.59
CA ARG A 172 3.13 23.67 -19.15
C ARG A 172 1.96 23.49 -20.09
N ASP A 173 2.23 22.78 -21.18
CA ASP A 173 1.24 22.31 -22.13
C ASP A 173 1.40 20.81 -22.38
N TRP A 174 0.29 20.09 -22.44
CA TRP A 174 0.30 18.66 -22.71
C TRP A 174 0.40 18.41 -24.22
N GLN A 175 1.47 17.74 -24.64
CA GLN A 175 1.66 17.25 -25.99
C GLN A 175 1.29 15.77 -26.04
N SER A 176 0.27 15.46 -26.84
CA SER A 176 -0.23 14.09 -26.99
C SER A 176 0.88 13.13 -27.41
N GLY A 177 1.06 12.04 -26.65
CA GLY A 177 2.03 10.99 -26.97
C GLY A 177 3.46 11.23 -26.48
N THR A 178 3.80 12.45 -26.06
CA THR A 178 5.19 12.78 -25.68
C THR A 178 5.32 13.29 -24.24
N GLY A 179 4.31 13.98 -23.73
CA GLY A 179 4.31 14.49 -22.35
C GLY A 179 4.11 16.00 -22.26
N TYR A 180 4.59 16.61 -21.18
CA TYR A 180 4.44 18.05 -20.98
C TYR A 180 5.62 18.82 -21.60
N ALA A 181 5.32 19.75 -22.49
CA ALA A 181 6.25 20.79 -22.91
C ALA A 181 6.25 21.93 -21.90
N VAL A 182 7.40 22.59 -21.74
CA VAL A 182 7.60 23.72 -20.82
C VAL A 182 7.98 24.97 -21.61
N ALA A 183 7.37 26.10 -21.29
CA ALA A 183 7.77 27.41 -21.79
C ALA A 183 8.05 28.35 -20.63
N HIS A 184 9.09 29.17 -20.76
CA HIS A 184 9.47 30.19 -19.78
C HIS A 184 9.22 31.56 -20.40
N VAL A 185 8.29 32.33 -19.82
CA VAL A 185 7.85 33.61 -20.38
C VAL A 185 7.81 34.67 -19.29
N PRO A 186 8.00 35.96 -19.61
CA PRO A 186 7.80 37.03 -18.63
C PRO A 186 6.39 36.97 -18.04
N VAL A 187 6.27 37.15 -16.72
CA VAL A 187 4.98 37.09 -16.01
C VAL A 187 3.98 38.13 -16.54
N ASP A 188 4.47 39.28 -17.03
CA ASP A 188 3.65 40.36 -17.58
C ASP A 188 2.94 39.98 -18.89
N TRP A 189 3.36 38.89 -19.53
CA TRP A 189 2.75 38.39 -20.77
C TRP A 189 1.50 37.55 -20.52
N VAL A 190 1.29 37.11 -19.28
CA VAL A 190 0.18 36.22 -18.91
C VAL A 190 -0.77 36.90 -17.94
N ARG A 191 -2.04 36.51 -18.01
CA ARG A 191 -3.08 36.92 -17.06
C ARG A 191 -3.82 35.69 -16.54
N THR A 192 -4.26 35.72 -15.30
CA THR A 192 -5.09 34.66 -14.73
C THR A 192 -6.37 34.56 -15.55
N ARG A 193 -6.70 33.35 -16.02
CA ARG A 193 -7.97 33.11 -16.69
C ARG A 193 -9.08 33.25 -15.64
N PRO A 194 -10.09 34.11 -15.83
CA PRO A 194 -11.28 34.05 -14.99
C PRO A 194 -11.88 32.65 -15.17
N GLY A 195 -12.03 31.91 -14.06
CA GLY A 195 -12.61 30.57 -14.10
C GLY A 195 -13.96 30.58 -14.82
N PRO A 196 -14.43 29.42 -15.34
CA PRO A 196 -15.76 29.36 -15.93
C PRO A 196 -16.75 29.90 -14.89
N ALA A 197 -17.47 30.97 -15.25
CA ALA A 197 -18.58 31.44 -14.43
C ALA A 197 -19.54 30.25 -14.31
N SER A 198 -19.67 29.74 -13.09
CA SER A 198 -20.63 28.70 -12.75
C SER A 198 -22.02 29.25 -13.03
N HIS A 199 -22.62 28.84 -14.14
CA HIS A 199 -24.05 29.01 -14.41
C HIS A 199 -24.76 27.68 -14.16
#